data_AF-A0A9P0G700-F1
#
_entry.id   AF-A0A9P0G700-F1
#
_cell.length_a   1.000
_cell.length_b   1.000
_cell.length_c   1.000
_cell.angle_alpha   90.00
_cell.angle_beta   90.00
_cell.angle_gamma   90.00
#
_symmetry.space_group_name_H-M   'P 1'
#
loop_
_entity.id
_entity.type
_entity.pdbx_description
1 polymer ?
#
loop_
_entity_poly.entity_id
_entity_poly.type
_entity_poly.pdbx_seq_one_letter_code
_entity_poly.pdbx_strand_id
1 'polypeptide(L)'
;MNSIYKYQTIIKAPSFLRRFIGISQFRNASFKVQDDKDFAEKVENSKDIILVDFFATWCGPCKALEPRLQNVIAQKKGQISLAKVDIDDLGELAAKYEVWVCA
;
A
#
# COMPACT_ATOMS: atom_id res chain seq x y z
N MET A 1 17.29 21.66 7.75
CA MET A 1 18.43 21.55 6.81
C MET A 1 18.93 20.12 6.79
N ASN A 2 18.87 19.30 5.75
CA ASN A 2 18.16 19.33 4.48
C ASN A 2 18.10 17.87 3.96
N SER A 3 17.07 17.65 3.16
CA SER A 3 16.45 16.43 2.63
C SER A 3 17.30 15.57 1.67
N ILE A 4 18.61 15.37 1.90
CA ILE A 4 19.51 14.87 0.84
C ILE A 4 20.16 13.49 1.11
N TYR A 5 20.27 13.02 2.35
CA TYR A 5 21.11 11.83 2.65
C TYR A 5 20.42 10.47 2.52
N LYS A 6 19.09 10.40 2.34
CA LYS A 6 18.40 9.10 2.20
C LYS A 6 18.31 8.59 0.76
N TYR A 7 18.68 9.42 -0.23
CA TYR A 7 18.61 9.10 -1.67
C TYR A 7 19.85 8.39 -2.25
N GLN A 8 20.95 8.25 -1.48
CA GLN A 8 22.25 7.82 -2.03
C GLN A 8 22.49 6.31 -2.14
N THR A 9 21.57 5.42 -1.76
CA THR A 9 21.84 3.96 -1.85
C THR A 9 21.25 3.29 -3.12
N ILE A 10 20.77 4.08 -4.09
CA ILE A 10 20.12 3.56 -5.31
C ILE A 10 21.11 3.12 -6.41
N ILE A 11 22.42 3.43 -6.33
CA ILE A 11 23.32 3.24 -7.48
C ILE A 11 24.71 2.74 -7.07
N LYS A 12 24.87 1.41 -6.96
CA LYS A 12 26.14 0.69 -7.21
C LYS A 12 25.92 -0.83 -7.10
N ALA A 13 25.49 -1.45 -8.20
CA ALA A 13 25.67 -2.89 -8.42
C ALA A 13 26.23 -3.10 -9.85
N PRO A 14 27.24 -3.95 -10.03
CA PRO A 14 28.00 -4.06 -11.28
C PRO A 14 27.19 -4.74 -12.40
N SER A 15 27.58 -4.42 -13.63
CA SER A 15 26.80 -4.45 -14.88
C SER A 15 26.42 -5.82 -15.46
N PHE A 16 26.67 -6.94 -14.77
CA PHE A 16 26.70 -8.27 -15.42
C PHE A 16 25.63 -9.27 -14.96
N LEU A 17 24.82 -8.98 -13.92
CA LEU A 17 23.81 -9.92 -13.38
C LEU A 17 22.33 -9.57 -13.64
N ARG A 18 22.01 -8.67 -14.58
CA ARG A 18 20.61 -8.35 -14.98
C ARG A 18 20.03 -9.29 -16.07
N ARG A 19 20.52 -10.53 -16.20
CA ARG A 19 20.19 -11.42 -17.34
C ARG A 19 18.99 -12.37 -17.13
N PHE A 20 18.28 -12.34 -16.01
CA PHE A 20 16.93 -12.94 -15.93
C PHE A 20 15.88 -11.85 -15.73
N ILE A 21 15.02 -11.78 -16.73
CA ILE A 21 13.97 -10.80 -16.98
C ILE A 21 12.93 -10.92 -15.87
N GLY A 22 12.77 -9.84 -15.10
CA GLY A 22 11.84 -9.77 -13.99
C GLY A 22 11.76 -8.34 -13.45
N ILE A 23 11.54 -7.38 -14.34
CA ILE A 23 11.17 -6.01 -13.95
C ILE A 23 9.70 -6.07 -13.46
N SER A 24 9.41 -6.79 -12.37
CA SER A 24 8.16 -6.51 -11.65
C SER A 24 8.41 -5.20 -10.92
N GLN A 25 7.60 -4.21 -11.22
CA GLN A 25 7.70 -2.82 -10.80
C GLN A 25 8.26 -2.65 -9.38
N PHE A 26 8.84 -1.47 -9.13
CA PHE A 26 8.62 -0.80 -7.85
C PHE A 26 7.15 -0.99 -7.41
N ARG A 27 6.85 -2.06 -6.66
CA ARG A 27 5.54 -2.29 -6.09
C ARG A 27 5.45 -1.25 -5.01
N ASN A 28 4.67 -0.21 -5.24
CA ASN A 28 4.32 0.73 -4.17
C ASN A 28 3.77 -0.11 -3.03
N ALA A 29 4.54 -0.20 -1.95
CA ALA A 29 4.20 -1.00 -0.78
C ALA A 29 2.87 -0.56 -0.18
N SER A 30 2.49 0.70 -0.39
CA SER A 30 1.16 1.23 -0.07
C SER A 30 0.63 2.15 -1.17
N PHE A 31 -0.67 2.10 -1.43
CA PHE A 31 -1.37 2.98 -2.36
C PHE A 31 -2.76 3.35 -1.79
N LYS A 32 -3.25 4.56 -2.12
CA LYS A 32 -4.62 4.99 -1.82
C LYS A 32 -5.54 4.59 -2.99
N VAL A 33 -6.69 4.02 -2.66
CA VAL A 33 -7.77 3.70 -3.60
C VAL A 33 -8.57 4.98 -3.86
N GLN A 34 -8.85 5.27 -5.13
CA GLN A 34 -9.53 6.52 -5.53
C GLN A 34 -11.02 6.33 -5.76
N ASP A 35 -11.42 5.22 -6.38
CA ASP A 35 -12.80 4.90 -6.73
C ASP A 35 -13.03 3.38 -6.78
N ASP A 36 -14.28 2.95 -6.96
CA ASP A 36 -14.66 1.54 -7.02
C ASP A 36 -14.01 0.78 -8.18
N LYS A 37 -13.76 1.45 -9.31
CA LYS A 37 -13.11 0.80 -10.46
C LYS A 37 -11.63 0.57 -10.15
N ASP A 38 -10.98 1.55 -9.55
CA ASP A 38 -9.60 1.45 -9.07
C ASP A 38 -9.46 0.31 -8.05
N PHE A 39 -10.44 0.17 -7.15
CA PHE A 39 -10.48 -0.95 -6.21
C PHE A 39 -10.63 -2.29 -6.93
N ALA A 40 -11.59 -2.40 -7.86
CA ALA A 40 -11.81 -3.63 -8.61
C ALA A 40 -10.57 -4.04 -9.42
N GLU A 41 -9.92 -3.10 -10.10
CA GLU A 41 -8.74 -3.37 -10.92
C GLU A 41 -7.50 -3.71 -10.07
N LYS A 42 -7.22 -2.92 -9.02
CA LYS A 42 -5.99 -3.08 -8.23
C LYS A 42 -6.12 -4.10 -7.11
N VAL A 43 -7.31 -4.35 -6.58
CA VAL A 43 -7.55 -5.22 -5.42
C VAL A 43 -8.26 -6.50 -5.83
N GLU A 44 -9.48 -6.42 -6.36
CA GLU A 44 -10.31 -7.62 -6.64
C GLU A 44 -9.71 -8.49 -7.76
N ASN A 45 -9.21 -7.88 -8.83
CA ASN A 45 -8.65 -8.58 -9.99
C ASN A 45 -7.15 -8.85 -9.87
N SER A 46 -6.54 -8.53 -8.74
CA SER A 46 -5.11 -8.73 -8.53
C SER A 46 -4.77 -10.19 -8.29
N LYS A 47 -3.60 -10.60 -8.80
CA LYS A 47 -3.00 -11.92 -8.50
C LYS A 47 -2.15 -11.89 -7.23
N ASP A 48 -1.90 -10.69 -6.71
CA ASP A 48 -1.04 -10.46 -5.56
C ASP A 48 -1.84 -10.47 -4.25
N ILE A 49 -1.15 -10.76 -3.14
CA ILE A 49 -1.73 -10.62 -1.81
C ILE A 49 -1.76 -9.14 -1.44
N ILE A 50 -2.97 -8.62 -1.18
CA ILE A 50 -3.19 -7.22 -0.82
C ILE A 50 -3.88 -7.16 0.54
N LEU A 51 -3.29 -6.38 1.44
CA LEU A 51 -3.92 -6.02 2.70
C LEU A 51 -4.72 -4.73 2.47
N VAL A 52 -6.00 -4.75 2.79
CA VAL A 52 -6.87 -3.56 2.68
C VAL A 52 -7.05 -2.96 4.07
N ASP A 53 -6.76 -1.66 4.18
CA ASP A 53 -6.95 -0.84 5.38
C ASP A 53 -8.06 0.17 5.11
N PHE A 54 -9.25 -0.13 5.65
CA PHE A 54 -10.38 0.79 5.67
C PHE A 54 -10.20 1.74 6.85
N PHE A 55 -9.91 3.00 6.55
CA PHE A 55 -9.57 4.00 7.54
C PHE A 55 -10.41 5.27 7.35
N ALA A 56 -10.35 6.15 8.35
CA ALA A 56 -10.89 7.50 8.26
C ALA A 56 -9.89 8.50 8.83
N THR A 57 -9.94 9.74 8.35
CA THR A 57 -9.04 10.80 8.83
C THR A 57 -9.30 11.20 10.28
N TRP A 58 -10.46 10.88 10.83
CA TRP A 58 -10.85 11.11 12.22
C TRP A 58 -10.69 9.87 13.12
N CYS A 59 -10.41 8.69 12.55
CA CYS A 59 -10.25 7.46 13.32
C CYS A 59 -8.91 7.43 14.07
N GLY A 60 -8.94 7.74 15.38
CA GLY A 60 -7.77 7.71 16.26
C GLY A 60 -7.05 6.35 16.31
N PRO A 61 -7.75 5.23 16.55
CA PRO A 61 -7.14 3.90 16.56
C PRO A 61 -6.47 3.52 15.24
N CYS A 62 -7.08 3.86 14.10
CA CYS A 62 -6.54 3.57 12.76
C CYS A 62 -5.18 4.24 12.56
N LYS A 63 -5.05 5.52 12.95
CA LYS A 63 -3.77 6.27 12.89
C LYS A 63 -2.67 5.63 13.73
N ALA A 64 -3.01 5.07 14.88
CA ALA A 64 -2.04 4.38 15.73
C ALA A 64 -1.60 3.03 15.12
N LEU A 65 -2.46 2.37 14.34
CA LEU A 65 -2.18 1.10 13.70
C LEU A 65 -1.35 1.26 12.41
N GLU A 66 -1.57 2.32 11.65
CA GLU A 66 -0.90 2.61 10.38
C GLU A 66 0.64 2.39 10.39
N PRO A 67 1.44 2.95 11.32
CA PRO A 67 2.89 2.75 11.31
C PRO A 67 3.29 1.28 11.52
N ARG A 68 2.47 0.50 12.23
CA ARG A 68 2.72 -0.94 12.44
C ARG A 68 2.48 -1.72 11.15
N LEU A 69 1.41 -1.41 10.42
CA LEU A 69 1.12 -2.04 9.12
C LEU A 69 2.23 -1.76 8.11
N GLN A 70 2.67 -0.51 8.00
CA GLN A 70 3.77 -0.12 7.11
C GLN A 70 5.07 -0.88 7.45
N ASN A 71 5.38 -1.04 8.74
CA ASN A 71 6.55 -1.81 9.18
C ASN A 71 6.46 -3.29 8.80
N VAL A 72 5.29 -3.91 8.94
CA VAL A 72 5.08 -5.32 8.55
C VAL A 72 5.25 -5.48 7.04
N ILE A 73 4.67 -4.57 6.25
CA ILE A 73 4.73 -4.63 4.79
C ILE A 73 6.15 -4.40 4.28
N ALA A 74 6.89 -3.46 4.86
CA ALA A 74 8.30 -3.24 4.56
C ALA A 74 9.14 -4.52 4.81
N GLN A 75 8.86 -5.26 5.88
CA GLN A 75 9.54 -6.54 6.17
C GLN A 75 9.20 -7.66 5.18
N LYS A 76 8.01 -7.62 4.58
CA LYS A 76 7.57 -8.60 3.57
C LYS A 76 8.15 -8.35 2.18
N LYS A 77 8.97 -7.31 1.99
CA LYS A 77 9.78 -7.05 0.78
C LYS A 77 8.99 -7.14 -0.53
N GLY A 78 7.79 -6.57 -0.57
CA GLY A 78 6.96 -6.51 -1.78
C GLY A 78 6.15 -7.77 -2.09
N GLN A 79 6.10 -8.75 -1.16
CA GLN A 79 5.18 -9.89 -1.27
C GLN A 79 3.72 -9.51 -0.94
N ILE A 80 3.53 -8.45 -0.16
CA ILE A 80 2.23 -7.93 0.24
C ILE A 80 2.20 -6.44 -0.09
N SER A 81 1.08 -5.95 -0.60
CA SER A 81 0.82 -4.53 -0.83
C SER A 81 -0.28 -4.03 0.11
N LEU A 82 -0.24 -2.75 0.52
CA LEU A 82 -1.30 -2.08 1.29
C LEU A 82 -2.21 -1.27 0.37
N ALA A 83 -3.50 -1.55 0.37
CA ALA A 83 -4.51 -0.68 -0.20
C ALA A 83 -5.17 0.12 0.93
N LYS A 84 -5.08 1.45 0.88
CA LYS A 84 -5.75 2.33 1.83
C LYS A 84 -7.07 2.80 1.23
N VAL A 85 -8.18 2.51 1.91
CA VAL A 85 -9.54 2.90 1.52
C VAL A 85 -10.06 3.89 2.56
N ASP A 86 -10.35 5.10 2.12
CA ASP A 86 -10.94 6.13 2.97
C ASP A 86 -12.46 5.95 2.98
N ILE A 87 -13.05 5.68 4.13
CA ILE A 87 -14.50 5.43 4.23
C ILE A 87 -15.32 6.70 4.05
N ASP A 88 -14.73 7.88 4.28
CA ASP A 88 -15.40 9.16 4.06
C ASP A 88 -15.62 9.38 2.55
N ASP A 89 -14.68 8.90 1.73
CA ASP A 89 -14.74 8.97 0.26
C ASP A 89 -15.51 7.78 -0.34
N LEU A 90 -15.33 6.57 0.21
CA LEU A 90 -15.78 5.29 -0.37
C LEU A 90 -16.64 4.49 0.62
N GLY A 91 -17.65 5.14 1.22
CA GLY A 91 -18.52 4.55 2.23
C GLY A 91 -19.32 3.34 1.75
N GLU A 92 -19.82 3.35 0.51
CA GLU A 92 -20.55 2.22 -0.08
C GLU A 92 -19.67 0.98 -0.25
N LEU A 93 -18.41 1.18 -0.64
CA LEU A 93 -17.43 0.11 -0.76
C LEU A 93 -17.11 -0.51 0.61
N ALA A 94 -16.94 0.32 1.64
CA ALA A 94 -16.73 -0.18 3.01
C ALA A 94 -17.94 -1.00 3.50
N ALA A 95 -19.16 -0.54 3.23
CA ALA A 95 -20.39 -1.25 3.58
C ALA A 95 -20.53 -2.58 2.83
N LYS A 96 -20.12 -2.66 1.56
CA LYS A 96 -20.09 -3.92 0.77
C LYS A 96 -19.27 -5.02 1.45
N TYR A 97 -18.20 -4.63 2.16
CA TYR A 97 -17.34 -5.54 2.92
C TYR A 97 -17.68 -5.59 4.41
N GLU A 98 -18.83 -5.04 4.80
CA GLU A 98 -19.34 -5.02 6.18
C GLU A 98 -18.36 -4.39 7.18
N VAL A 99 -17.59 -3.40 6.71
CA VAL A 99 -16.65 -2.66 7.55
C VAL A 99 -17.32 -1.42 8.12
N TRP A 100 -17.30 -1.34 9.45
CA TRP A 100 -17.86 -0.23 10.21
C TRP A 100 -16.76 0.40 11.06
N VAL A 101 -16.43 1.66 10.78
CA VAL A 101 -15.55 2.43 11.66
C VAL A 101 -16.42 3.17 12.63
N CYS A 102 -16.25 2.88 13.92
CA CYS A 102 -16.94 3.61 14.97
C CYS A 102 -16.38 5.03 15.04
N ALA A 103 -17.24 6.01 14.80
CA ALA A 103 -16.99 7.43 15.05
C ALA A 103 -17.04 7.74 16.54
#